data_AF-A0A968ICN0-F1
#
_entry.id   AF-A0A968ICN0-F1
#
_cell.length_a   1.000
_cell.length_b   1.000
_cell.length_c   1.000
_cell.angle_alpha   90.00
_cell.angle_beta   90.00
_cell.angle_gamma   90.00
#
_symmetry.space_group_name_H-M   'P 1'
#
loop_
_entity.id
_entity.type
_entity.pdbx_description
1 polymer ?
#
loop_
_entity_poly.entity_id
_entity_poly.type
_entity_poly.pdbx_seq_one_letter_code
_entity_poly.pdbx_strand_id
1 'polypeptide(L)'
;MQKFKGIIEGGICVRQIEDFVPETEKRYFVVYGKPFAASSDEEIPEIVKNCAKRISSKFFSVDIVERTDGVKRVVEIGDGQVSDLVGWSVERFTELWMEYK
;
A
#
# COMPACT_ATOMS: atom_id res chain seq x y z
N MET A 1 -9.71 29.73 17.93
CA MET A 1 -9.18 28.47 17.36
C MET A 1 -7.70 28.68 17.07
N GLN A 2 -6.79 28.02 17.80
CA GLN A 2 -5.36 28.12 17.49
C GLN A 2 -5.09 27.34 16.19
N LYS A 3 -4.53 28.01 15.17
CA LYS A 3 -4.24 27.40 13.87
C LYS A 3 -3.09 26.39 13.92
N PHE A 4 -2.15 26.54 14.86
CA PHE A 4 -1.01 25.65 15.04
C PHE A 4 -0.66 25.54 16.53
N LYS A 5 -0.43 24.31 17.02
CA LYS A 5 -0.18 24.03 18.45
C LYS A 5 1.26 24.28 18.89
N GLY A 6 2.16 24.68 17.98
CA GLY A 6 3.57 24.96 18.27
C GLY A 6 4.41 23.72 18.60
N ILE A 7 3.82 22.53 18.50
CA ILE A 7 4.45 21.24 18.75
C ILE A 7 4.07 20.26 17.64
N ILE A 8 4.93 19.27 17.39
CA ILE A 8 4.66 18.17 16.46
C ILE A 8 3.75 17.16 17.17
N GLU A 9 2.56 16.88 16.61
CA GLU A 9 1.58 15.93 17.19
C GLU A 9 1.78 14.48 16.72
N GLY A 10 2.77 14.24 15.86
CA GLY A 10 3.13 12.92 15.33
C GLY A 10 4.64 12.67 15.39
N GLY A 11 5.15 11.95 14.40
CA GLY A 11 6.58 11.66 14.26
C GLY A 11 7.20 12.32 13.04
N ILE A 12 8.53 12.39 13.02
CA ILE A 12 9.31 12.70 11.82
C ILE A 12 9.86 11.38 11.30
N CYS A 13 9.57 11.06 10.04
CA CYS A 13 10.17 9.93 9.34
C CYS A 13 11.20 10.46 8.35
N VAL A 14 12.47 10.11 8.54
CA VAL A 14 13.55 10.42 7.59
C VAL A 14 13.90 9.13 6.86
N ARG A 15 13.80 9.17 5.53
CA ARG A 15 14.13 8.04 4.65
C ARG A 15 15.34 8.39 3.80
N GLN A 16 16.15 7.38 3.47
CA GLN A 16 17.17 7.53 2.44
C GLN A 16 16.49 7.84 1.09
N ILE A 17 17.06 8.77 0.33
CA ILE A 17 16.63 9.04 -1.03
C ILE A 17 17.09 7.87 -1.91
N GLU A 18 16.17 7.29 -2.66
CA GLU A 18 16.43 6.22 -3.63
C GLU A 18 15.90 6.63 -5.01
N ASP A 19 16.55 6.16 -6.07
CA ASP A 19 16.14 6.43 -7.46
C ASP A 19 15.05 5.45 -7.89
N PHE A 20 13.79 5.91 -7.89
CA PHE A 20 12.63 5.10 -8.28
C PHE A 20 12.24 5.30 -9.74
N VAL A 21 11.54 4.30 -10.29
CA VAL A 21 10.87 4.34 -11.59
C VAL A 21 9.40 4.64 -11.32
N PRO A 22 8.92 5.91 -11.39
CA PRO A 22 7.63 6.32 -10.83
C PRO A 22 6.42 5.57 -11.40
N GLU A 23 6.46 5.23 -12.68
CA GLU A 23 5.41 4.49 -13.38
C GLU A 23 5.22 3.04 -12.89
N THR A 24 6.16 2.53 -12.09
CA THR A 24 6.08 1.19 -11.48
C THR A 24 5.39 1.20 -10.12
N GLU A 25 4.97 2.37 -9.63
CA GLU A 25 4.22 2.46 -8.38
C GLU A 25 2.90 1.70 -8.51
N LYS A 26 2.70 0.76 -7.59
CA LYS A 26 1.50 -0.07 -7.54
C LYS A 26 1.00 -0.22 -6.12
N ARG A 27 -0.32 -0.17 -5.99
CA ARG A 27 -1.04 -0.40 -4.74
C ARG A 27 -1.62 -1.81 -4.69
N TYR A 28 -1.43 -2.46 -3.55
CA TYR A 28 -2.06 -3.73 -3.20
C TYR A 28 -2.91 -3.51 -1.95
N PHE A 29 -3.99 -4.27 -1.82
CA PHE A 29 -4.78 -4.31 -0.58
C PHE A 29 -4.63 -5.68 0.08
N VAL A 30 -4.59 -5.69 1.40
CA VAL A 30 -4.62 -6.92 2.19
C VAL A 30 -5.92 -6.95 2.97
N VAL A 31 -6.69 -8.03 2.82
CA VAL A 31 -7.94 -8.27 3.55
C VAL A 31 -7.80 -9.60 4.29
N TYR A 32 -7.95 -9.60 5.61
CA TYR A 32 -7.78 -10.76 6.49
C TYR A 32 -6.51 -11.58 6.21
N GLY A 33 -5.39 -10.90 5.97
CA GLY A 33 -4.09 -11.52 5.69
C GLY A 33 -3.92 -12.05 4.26
N LYS A 34 -4.93 -11.90 3.39
CA LYS A 34 -4.84 -12.24 1.96
C LYS A 34 -4.55 -10.96 1.14
N PRO A 35 -3.42 -10.89 0.41
CA PRO A 35 -3.12 -9.77 -0.47
C PRO A 35 -3.86 -9.90 -1.82
N PHE A 36 -4.22 -8.75 -2.39
CA PHE A 36 -4.93 -8.62 -3.66
C PHE A 36 -4.30 -7.53 -4.52
N ALA A 37 -4.29 -7.76 -5.83
CA ALA A 37 -3.85 -6.81 -6.85
C ALA A 37 -5.05 -6.17 -7.57
N ALA A 38 -4.76 -5.02 -8.21
CA ALA A 38 -5.70 -4.24 -9.00
C ALA A 38 -6.24 -5.01 -10.22
N SER A 39 -5.55 -6.07 -10.65
CA SER A 39 -6.07 -7.03 -11.63
C SER A 39 -5.96 -8.45 -11.09
N SER A 40 -6.89 -9.33 -11.48
CA SER A 40 -6.96 -10.71 -10.97
C SER A 40 -5.90 -11.64 -11.57
N ASP A 41 -5.36 -11.31 -12.72
CA ASP A 41 -4.27 -12.00 -13.41
C ASP A 41 -2.87 -11.53 -12.97
N GLU A 42 -2.79 -10.46 -12.17
CA GLU A 42 -1.51 -9.94 -11.68
C GLU A 42 -0.96 -10.78 -10.52
N GLU A 43 0.31 -11.17 -10.63
CA GLU A 43 1.01 -11.87 -9.54
C GLU A 43 1.25 -10.94 -8.35
N ILE A 44 0.92 -11.41 -7.15
CA ILE A 44 1.28 -10.70 -5.91
C ILE A 44 2.79 -10.85 -5.63
N PRO A 45 3.55 -9.74 -5.58
CA PRO A 45 4.99 -9.78 -5.27
C PRO A 45 5.28 -10.33 -3.87
N GLU A 46 6.41 -11.02 -3.70
CA GLU A 46 6.79 -11.61 -2.40
C GLU A 46 6.93 -10.57 -1.28
N ILE A 47 7.36 -9.35 -1.61
CA ILE A 47 7.44 -8.26 -0.62
C ILE A 47 6.07 -7.88 -0.05
N VAL A 48 5.01 -7.96 -0.85
CA VAL A 48 3.62 -7.72 -0.42
C VAL A 48 3.11 -8.91 0.41
N LYS A 49 3.39 -10.15 -0.03
CA LYS A 49 3.08 -11.37 0.75
C LYS A 49 3.75 -11.33 2.13
N ASN A 50 4.97 -10.82 2.22
CA ASN A 50 5.69 -10.64 3.48
C ASN A 50 5.02 -9.60 4.38
N CYS A 51 4.52 -8.48 3.84
CA CYS A 51 3.72 -7.53 4.61
C CYS A 51 2.44 -8.19 5.15
N ALA A 52 1.71 -8.90 4.29
CA ALA A 52 0.47 -9.61 4.65
C ALA A 52 0.66 -10.60 5.82
N LYS A 53 1.82 -11.28 5.88
CA LYS A 53 2.16 -12.21 6.98
C LYS A 53 2.54 -11.51 8.28
N ARG A 54 3.04 -10.26 8.23
CA ARG A 54 3.64 -9.56 9.39
C ARG A 54 2.69 -8.59 10.08
N ILE A 55 1.72 -8.06 9.36
CA ILE A 55 0.79 -7.05 9.86
C ILE A 55 -0.51 -7.72 10.30
N SER A 56 -0.91 -7.50 11.55
CA SER A 56 -2.12 -8.11 12.13
C SER A 56 -3.42 -7.36 11.81
N SER A 57 -3.35 -6.20 11.15
CA SER A 57 -4.55 -5.47 10.74
C SER A 57 -5.37 -6.31 9.76
N LYS A 58 -6.70 -6.29 9.93
CA LYS A 58 -7.63 -7.00 9.03
C LYS A 58 -7.71 -6.37 7.65
N PHE A 59 -7.40 -5.08 7.54
CA PHE A 59 -7.39 -4.35 6.29
C PHE A 59 -6.28 -3.32 6.29
N PHE A 60 -5.53 -3.24 5.19
CA PHE A 60 -4.51 -2.22 4.95
C PHE A 60 -4.11 -2.20 3.47
N SER A 61 -3.50 -1.09 3.04
CA SER A 61 -2.85 -0.97 1.73
C SER A 61 -1.34 -1.19 1.85
N VAL A 62 -0.73 -1.67 0.77
CA VAL A 62 0.73 -1.78 0.61
C VAL A 62 1.08 -1.19 -0.75
N ASP A 63 1.83 -0.10 -0.73
CA ASP A 63 2.31 0.54 -1.95
C ASP A 63 3.76 0.15 -2.17
N ILE A 64 4.06 -0.31 -3.38
CA ILE A 64 5.40 -0.67 -3.79
C ILE A 64 5.82 0.11 -5.03
N VAL A 65 7.13 0.29 -5.18
CA VAL A 65 7.74 0.87 -6.38
C VAL A 65 9.00 0.09 -6.72
N GLU A 66 9.39 0.09 -7.98
CA GLU A 66 10.67 -0.43 -8.43
C GLU A 66 11.75 0.66 -8.36
N ARG A 67 12.91 0.29 -7.83
CA ARG A 67 14.13 1.08 -7.93
C ARG A 67 14.77 0.87 -9.31
N THR A 68 15.57 1.82 -9.78
CA THR A 68 16.24 1.76 -11.09
C THR A 68 17.13 0.51 -11.31
N ASP A 69 17.51 -0.21 -10.27
CA ASP A 69 18.25 -1.48 -10.35
C ASP A 69 17.37 -2.74 -10.34
N GLY A 70 16.04 -2.59 -10.47
CA GLY A 70 15.07 -3.68 -10.51
C GLY A 70 14.60 -4.16 -9.14
N VAL A 71 15.11 -3.60 -8.04
CA VAL A 71 14.71 -4.02 -6.71
C VAL A 71 13.40 -3.33 -6.30
N LYS A 72 12.41 -4.12 -5.89
CA LYS A 72 11.14 -3.61 -5.36
C LYS A 72 11.29 -3.08 -3.93
N ARG A 73 10.59 -1.98 -3.63
CA ARG A 73 10.54 -1.31 -2.31
C ARG A 73 9.10 -1.14 -1.88
N VAL A 74 8.83 -1.38 -0.59
CA VAL A 74 7.60 -0.88 0.04
C VAL A 74 7.82 0.59 0.37
N VAL A 75 6.98 1.47 -0.17
CA VAL A 75 7.08 2.91 0.06
C VAL A 75 6.06 3.40 1.08
N GLU A 76 4.94 2.70 1.21
CA GLU A 76 3.89 3.01 2.18
C GLU A 76 3.13 1.74 2.61
N ILE A 77 2.70 1.72 3.88
CA ILE A 77 1.67 0.83 4.38
C ILE A 77 0.63 1.72 5.05
N GLY A 78 -0.56 1.80 4.47
CA GLY A 78 -1.65 2.65 4.95
C GLY A 78 -2.76 1.83 5.61
N ASP A 79 -3.60 2.47 6.41
CA ASP A 79 -4.80 1.85 7.01
C ASP A 79 -5.92 1.59 5.99
N GLY A 80 -5.63 1.75 4.71
CA GLY A 80 -6.55 1.56 3.59
C GLY A 80 -7.39 2.79 3.26
N GLN A 81 -7.20 3.91 3.96
CA GLN A 81 -7.61 5.21 3.45
C GLN A 81 -6.76 5.55 2.22
N VAL A 82 -7.42 5.89 1.11
CA VAL A 82 -6.74 6.23 -0.15
C VAL A 82 -7.21 7.59 -0.66
N SER A 83 -6.27 8.38 -1.18
CA SER A 83 -6.55 9.67 -1.83
C SER A 83 -6.82 9.54 -3.33
N ASP A 84 -6.43 8.43 -3.94
CA ASP A 84 -6.63 8.10 -5.36
C ASP A 84 -6.67 6.56 -5.53
N LEU A 85 -7.16 6.10 -6.68
CA LEU A 85 -7.39 4.69 -6.99
C LEU A 85 -6.14 3.94 -7.44
N VAL A 86 -5.10 4.60 -7.98
CA VAL A 86 -3.80 3.99 -8.34
C VAL A 86 -3.96 2.66 -9.10
N GLY A 87 -4.71 2.70 -10.20
CA GLY A 87 -4.98 1.54 -11.06
C GLY A 87 -6.14 0.63 -10.62
N TRP A 88 -6.74 0.85 -9.46
CA TRP A 88 -7.92 0.11 -9.02
C TRP A 88 -9.20 0.64 -9.66
N SER A 89 -10.08 -0.26 -10.10
CA SER A 89 -11.48 0.08 -10.33
C SER A 89 -12.30 -0.09 -9.05
N VAL A 90 -13.43 0.62 -8.96
CA VAL A 90 -14.36 0.48 -7.82
C VAL A 90 -14.88 -0.95 -7.76
N GLU A 91 -15.22 -1.53 -8.91
CA GLU A 91 -15.74 -2.89 -9.03
C GLU A 91 -14.74 -3.88 -8.45
N ARG A 92 -13.47 -3.81 -8.89
CA ARG A 92 -12.42 -4.70 -8.41
C ARG A 92 -12.17 -4.53 -6.92
N PHE A 93 -12.20 -3.30 -6.41
CA PHE A 93 -12.05 -3.06 -4.98
C PHE A 93 -13.21 -3.67 -4.17
N THR A 94 -14.45 -3.58 -4.67
CA THR A 94 -15.61 -4.18 -3.98
C THR A 94 -15.57 -5.71 -3.96
N GLU A 95 -15.01 -6.35 -4.99
CA GLU A 95 -14.84 -7.81 -5.06
C GLU A 95 -13.99 -8.36 -3.90
N LEU A 96 -13.01 -7.60 -3.41
CA LEU A 96 -12.13 -8.01 -2.30
C LEU A 96 -12.92 -8.43 -1.06
N TRP A 97 -14.08 -7.80 -0.85
CA TRP A 97 -14.92 -7.98 0.32
C TRP A 97 -15.96 -9.09 0.14
N MET A 98 -16.21 -9.51 -1.11
CA MET A 98 -17.20 -10.54 -1.42
C MET A 98 -16.70 -11.95 -1.07
N GLU A 99 -15.38 -12.16 -1.02
CA GLU A 99 -14.78 -13.45 -0.63
C GLU A 99 -14.94 -13.79 0.86
N TYR A 100 -15.38 -12.82 1.68
CA TYR A 100 -15.54 -12.98 3.13
C TYR A 100 -17.00 -12.82 3.59
N LYS A 101 -17.96 -12.93 2.65
CA LYS A 101 -19.40 -13.02 2.96
C LYS A 101 -19.83 -14.42 3.36
#